data_AF-A0AAE0PM37-F1
#
_entry.id   AF-A0AAE0PM37-F1
#
_cell.length_a   1.000
_cell.length_b   1.000
_cell.length_c   1.000
_cell.angle_alpha   90.00
_cell.angle_beta   90.00
_cell.angle_gamma   90.00
#
_symmetry.space_group_name_H-M   'P 1'
#
loop_
_entity.id
_entity.type
_entity.pdbx_description
1 polymer ?
#
loop_
_entity_poly.entity_id
_entity_poly.type
_entity_poly.pdbx_seq_one_letter_code
_entity_poly.pdbx_strand_id
1 'polypeptide(L)'
;MQFFVILETLALLATGALAMPNNVEAADLTARDGNLEARVNCGQILPACNGGRVVGQTNCRCKGQKETCDLWTCPGGKPNVMVCGQAGTGCVWI
;
A
#
# COMPACT_ATOMS: atom_id res chain seq x y z
N MET A 1 -58.53 -44.43 2.40
CA MET A 1 -57.91 -43.59 3.45
C MET A 1 -56.43 -43.93 3.48
N GLN A 2 -55.60 -43.08 2.87
CA GLN A 2 -54.12 -43.11 2.79
C GLN A 2 -53.76 -41.89 1.90
N PHE A 3 -54.30 -40.70 2.17
CA PHE A 3 -53.72 -39.69 3.05
C PHE A 3 -52.21 -39.52 2.88
N PHE A 4 -51.88 -38.68 1.89
CA PHE A 4 -50.89 -37.61 1.88
C PHE A 4 -49.83 -37.67 2.98
N VAL A 5 -48.55 -37.74 2.58
CA VAL A 5 -47.37 -37.08 3.18
C VAL A 5 -46.17 -37.85 2.62
N ILE A 6 -45.43 -37.29 1.65
CA ILE A 6 -43.95 -37.20 1.60
C ILE A 6 -43.63 -36.06 0.60
N LEU A 7 -43.82 -34.82 1.03
CA LEU A 7 -42.70 -33.90 1.33
C LEU A 7 -41.93 -33.46 0.07
N GLU A 8 -42.55 -32.51 -0.60
CA GLU A 8 -41.87 -31.48 -1.38
C GLU A 8 -40.79 -30.82 -0.52
N THR A 9 -39.52 -31.13 -0.76
CA THR A 9 -38.41 -30.33 -0.24
C THR A 9 -37.29 -30.28 -1.27
N LEU A 10 -37.63 -29.81 -2.48
CA LEU A 10 -36.65 -29.34 -3.45
C LEU A 10 -36.13 -27.95 -2.99
N ALA A 11 -35.39 -27.91 -1.88
CA ALA A 11 -34.67 -26.73 -1.46
C ALA A 11 -33.21 -26.87 -1.90
N LEU A 12 -32.95 -26.58 -3.20
CA LEU A 12 -31.60 -26.23 -3.65
C LEU A 12 -31.19 -24.95 -2.93
N LEU A 13 -30.51 -25.08 -1.79
CA LEU A 13 -29.75 -23.99 -1.20
C LEU A 13 -28.49 -23.79 -2.04
N ALA A 14 -28.66 -23.10 -3.17
CA ALA A 14 -27.57 -22.38 -3.80
C ALA A 14 -27.21 -21.22 -2.86
N THR A 15 -26.33 -21.47 -1.90
CA THR A 15 -25.63 -20.40 -1.19
C THR A 15 -24.69 -19.74 -2.20
N GLY A 16 -25.24 -18.78 -2.94
CA GLY A 16 -24.46 -17.78 -3.64
C GLY A 16 -23.68 -16.99 -2.60
N ALA A 17 -22.43 -17.38 -2.38
CA ALA A 17 -21.42 -16.51 -1.80
C ALA A 17 -21.05 -15.44 -2.86
N LEU A 18 -21.98 -14.52 -3.11
CA LEU A 18 -21.73 -13.23 -3.75
C LEU A 18 -21.79 -12.17 -2.65
N ALA A 19 -20.74 -12.08 -1.86
CA ALA A 19 -20.47 -10.97 -0.95
C ALA A 19 -19.01 -11.13 -0.50
N MET A 20 -18.06 -10.28 -0.81
CA MET A 20 -17.96 -9.05 -1.58
C MET A 20 -16.55 -9.14 -2.20
N PRO A 21 -16.27 -8.63 -3.41
CA PRO A 21 -14.90 -8.23 -3.68
C PRO A 21 -14.65 -7.13 -2.65
N ASN A 22 -13.94 -7.43 -1.56
CA ASN A 22 -13.31 -6.37 -0.80
C ASN A 22 -12.27 -5.80 -1.77
N ASN A 23 -12.75 -4.87 -2.59
CA ASN A 23 -12.05 -3.71 -3.09
C ASN A 23 -11.56 -2.86 -1.91
N VAL A 24 -10.90 -3.48 -0.93
CA VAL A 24 -9.81 -2.81 -0.24
C VAL A 24 -8.71 -2.85 -1.27
N GLU A 25 -8.63 -1.75 -2.03
CA GLU A 25 -7.45 -1.19 -2.66
C GLU A 25 -6.16 -2.01 -2.45
N ALA A 26 -6.10 -3.19 -3.08
CA ALA A 26 -4.88 -3.81 -3.54
C ALA A 26 -4.56 -3.31 -4.96
N ALA A 27 -5.32 -2.31 -5.43
CA ALA A 27 -4.80 -1.36 -6.38
C ALA A 27 -3.66 -0.62 -5.68
N ASP A 28 -2.46 -0.70 -6.25
CA ASP A 28 -1.36 0.23 -5.97
C ASP A 28 -0.39 -0.10 -4.81
N LEU A 29 -0.11 -1.37 -4.53
CA LEU A 29 1.14 -1.71 -3.82
C LEU A 29 2.22 -2.22 -4.78
N THR A 30 1.84 -2.98 -5.81
CA THR A 30 2.75 -3.46 -6.85
C THR A 30 2.98 -2.45 -7.98
N ALA A 31 2.07 -1.49 -8.20
CA ALA A 31 2.27 -0.43 -9.19
C ALA A 31 3.21 0.69 -8.68
N ARG A 32 3.39 0.83 -7.36
CA ARG A 32 4.37 1.77 -6.80
C ARG A 32 5.80 1.25 -6.91
N ASP A 33 6.01 -0.06 -6.84
CA ASP A 33 7.34 -0.67 -6.94
C ASP A 33 7.97 -0.45 -8.34
N GLY A 34 7.15 -0.49 -9.40
CA GLY A 34 7.62 -0.22 -10.77
C GLY A 34 7.94 1.25 -11.06
N ASN A 35 7.43 2.21 -10.28
CA ASN A 35 7.76 3.64 -10.40
C ASN A 35 8.89 4.05 -9.44
N LEU A 36 9.28 3.17 -8.51
CA LEU A 36 10.36 3.43 -7.57
C LEU A 36 11.71 3.59 -8.27
N GLU A 37 11.94 2.96 -9.43
CA GLU A 37 13.16 3.17 -10.23
C GLU A 37 13.27 4.62 -10.77
N ALA A 38 12.12 5.26 -11.05
CA ALA A 38 12.09 6.67 -11.45
C ALA A 38 12.12 7.63 -10.24
N ARG A 39 11.90 7.13 -9.03
CA ARG A 39 11.86 7.89 -7.78
C ARG A 39 13.02 7.47 -6.88
N VAL A 40 13.16 8.08 -5.71
CA VAL A 40 14.16 7.62 -4.75
C VAL A 40 13.62 6.48 -3.91
N ASN A 41 14.27 5.31 -3.96
CA ASN A 41 14.03 4.20 -3.04
C ASN A 41 14.90 4.31 -1.78
N CYS A 42 14.40 5.04 -0.77
CA CYS A 42 15.08 5.19 0.51
C CYS A 42 15.23 3.84 1.26
N GLY A 43 14.39 2.84 0.99
CA GLY A 43 14.52 1.50 1.58
C GLY A 43 15.72 0.68 1.10
N GLN A 44 16.24 0.97 -0.10
CA GLN A 44 17.44 0.31 -0.63
C GLN A 44 18.71 1.13 -0.41
N ILE A 45 18.60 2.46 -0.47
CA ILE A 45 19.75 3.36 -0.35
C ILE A 45 20.19 3.54 1.10
N LEU A 46 19.23 3.51 2.05
CA LEU A 46 19.50 3.75 3.46
C LEU A 46 19.17 2.50 4.27
N PRO A 47 20.19 1.84 4.87
CA PRO A 47 19.97 0.66 5.70
C PRO A 47 18.99 0.91 6.85
N ALA A 48 19.04 2.11 7.45
CA ALA A 48 18.13 2.51 8.53
C ALA A 48 16.67 2.68 8.08
N CYS A 49 16.43 2.83 6.77
CA CYS A 49 15.10 2.90 6.19
C CYS A 49 14.71 1.63 5.44
N ASN A 50 15.49 0.55 5.55
CA ASN A 50 15.15 -0.73 4.93
C ASN A 50 13.84 -1.27 5.53
N GLY A 51 12.84 -1.52 4.68
CA GLY A 51 11.46 -1.81 5.09
C GLY A 51 10.58 -0.57 5.29
N GLY A 52 11.09 0.62 4.99
CA GLY A 52 10.33 1.86 4.97
C GLY A 52 9.43 1.99 3.74
N ARG A 53 8.53 2.97 3.76
CA ARG A 53 7.63 3.25 2.62
C ARG A 53 7.31 4.74 2.47
N VAL A 54 6.97 5.13 1.24
CA VAL A 54 6.45 6.46 0.95
C VAL A 54 5.04 6.61 1.53
N VAL A 55 4.85 7.60 2.39
CA VAL A 55 3.57 7.97 3.02
C VAL A 55 2.97 9.26 2.46
N GLY A 56 3.69 9.98 1.60
CA GLY A 56 3.18 11.18 0.96
C GLY A 56 4.24 11.90 0.14
N GLN A 57 3.92 13.11 -0.28
CA GLN A 57 4.82 14.01 -1.00
C GLN A 57 4.81 15.39 -0.36
N THR A 58 5.92 16.10 -0.45
CA THR A 58 6.08 17.42 0.13
C THR A 58 7.12 18.23 -0.64
N ASN A 59 7.19 19.52 -0.32
CA ASN A 59 8.28 20.35 -0.79
C ASN A 59 9.58 19.91 -0.13
N CYS A 60 10.64 19.87 -0.92
CA CYS A 60 11.96 19.54 -0.43
C CYS A 60 12.44 20.54 0.63
N ARG A 61 13.10 20.03 1.67
CA ARG A 61 13.53 20.84 2.83
C ARG A 61 14.98 21.28 2.73
N CYS A 62 15.80 20.54 1.98
CA CYS A 62 17.22 20.81 1.85
C CYS A 62 17.57 21.34 0.47
N LYS A 63 18.52 22.29 0.43
CA LYS A 63 19.14 22.71 -0.83
C LYS A 63 19.88 21.53 -1.45
N GLY A 64 19.65 21.28 -2.73
CA GLY A 64 20.23 20.15 -3.46
C GLY A 64 19.21 19.07 -3.80
N GLN A 65 18.16 18.91 -2.99
CA GLN A 65 17.00 18.09 -3.36
C GLN A 65 16.27 18.75 -4.54
N LYS A 66 15.92 17.94 -5.54
CA LYS A 66 15.25 18.37 -6.76
C LYS A 66 13.90 17.69 -6.90
N GLU A 67 13.03 18.36 -7.66
CA GLU A 67 11.64 17.98 -7.90
C GLU A 67 10.81 17.95 -6.61
N THR A 68 9.65 17.31 -6.65
CA THR A 68 8.87 17.03 -5.46
C THR A 68 9.61 16.01 -4.60
N CYS A 69 9.57 16.16 -3.28
CA CYS A 69 10.18 15.19 -2.39
C CYS A 69 9.14 14.17 -1.89
N ASP A 70 9.52 12.90 -1.84
CA ASP A 70 8.74 11.85 -1.20
C ASP A 70 8.96 11.89 0.31
N LEU A 71 7.86 11.75 1.06
CA LEU A 71 7.87 11.60 2.50
C LEU A 71 7.91 10.11 2.82
N TRP A 72 8.99 9.65 3.43
CA TRP A 72 9.22 8.26 3.78
C TRP A 72 9.00 8.04 5.28
N THR A 73 8.26 6.99 5.65
CA THR A 73 8.27 6.47 7.02
C THR A 73 9.18 5.25 7.06
N CYS A 74 10.23 5.33 7.88
CA CYS A 74 11.21 4.28 8.08
C CYS A 74 10.89 3.46 9.35
N PRO A 75 11.34 2.20 9.44
CA PRO A 75 11.15 1.40 10.66
C PRO A 75 11.93 1.97 11.87
N GLY A 76 11.44 1.71 13.08
CA GLY A 76 12.08 2.12 14.34
C GLY A 76 11.16 2.90 15.29
N GLY A 77 11.74 3.48 16.35
CA GLY A 77 11.04 4.36 17.32
C GLY A 77 10.91 5.81 16.86
N LYS A 78 9.72 6.41 16.97
CA LYS A 78 9.39 7.72 16.37
C LYS A 78 10.25 8.88 16.92
N PRO A 79 10.52 9.93 16.11
CA PRO A 79 10.13 10.11 14.72
C PRO A 79 11.11 9.43 13.74
N ASN A 80 10.58 8.62 12.80
CA ASN A 80 11.38 8.00 11.73
C ASN A 80 10.81 8.40 10.37
N VAL A 81 10.82 9.69 10.11
CA VAL A 81 10.33 10.22 8.85
C VAL A 81 11.50 10.85 8.10
N MET A 82 11.57 10.60 6.81
CA MET A 82 12.54 11.21 5.91
C MET A 82 11.85 11.93 4.77
N VAL A 83 12.53 12.93 4.24
CA VAL A 83 12.16 13.63 3.02
C VAL A 83 13.24 13.32 1.99
N CYS A 84 12.88 12.66 0.90
CA CYS A 84 13.78 12.18 -0.14
C CYS A 84 13.47 12.87 -1.48
N GLY A 85 14.44 13.51 -2.14
CA GLY A 85 14.22 14.15 -3.44
C GLY A 85 14.07 13.15 -4.58
N GLN A 86 13.01 13.23 -5.38
CA GLN A 86 12.66 12.19 -6.36
C GLN A 86 13.74 11.95 -7.42
N ALA A 87 14.46 13.00 -7.83
CA ALA A 87 15.54 12.91 -8.81
C ALA A 87 16.85 12.25 -8.29
N GLY A 88 16.82 11.40 -7.26
CA GLY A 88 18.04 10.79 -6.72
C GLY A 88 18.90 11.73 -5.87
N THR A 89 18.37 12.88 -5.46
CA THR A 89 19.17 14.03 -5.01
C THR A 89 19.48 14.10 -3.51
N GLY A 90 19.10 13.05 -2.77
CA GLY A 90 19.43 12.90 -1.36
C GLY A 90 18.24 13.07 -0.42
N CYS A 91 18.46 12.68 0.83
CA CYS A 91 17.40 12.40 1.80
C CYS A 91 17.78 12.98 3.17
N VAL A 92 16.80 13.52 3.89
CA VAL A 92 17.01 14.13 5.21
C VAL A 92 15.98 13.63 6.21
N TRP A 93 16.43 13.35 7.43
CA TRP A 93 15.57 13.02 8.57
C TRP A 93 14.84 14.25 9.09
N ILE A 94 13.59 14.06 9.52
CA ILE A 94 12.71 15.14 9.96
C ILE A 94 11.84 14.78 11.17
#